data_AF-A0A5C6MHL5-F1
#
_entry.id   AF-A0A5C6MHL5-F1
#
_cell.length_a   1.000
_cell.length_b   1.000
_cell.length_c   1.000
_cell.angle_alpha   90.00
_cell.angle_beta   90.00
_cell.angle_gamma   90.00
#
_symmetry.space_group_name_H-M   'P 1'
#
loop_
_entity.id
_entity.type
_entity.pdbx_description
1 polymer ?
#
loop_
_entity_poly.entity_id
_entity_poly.type
_entity_poly.pdbx_seq_one_letter_code
_entity_poly.pdbx_strand_id
1 'polypeptide(L)'
;MTSNPSHLRELSLSKNQRLTDADVKLLSSAMMHPNCRLETLRLRHCSLSEISCDSLASALRSNPSHLRVLELTPTKLKDPAVKLLCGFLQDPLCKLETLRSVRDDPVLPRCN
;
A
#
# COMPACT_ATOMS: atom_id res chain seq x y z
N MET A 1 19.99 9.01 20.65
CA MET A 1 18.99 8.03 21.12
C MET A 1 18.85 6.98 20.03
N THR A 2 19.33 5.76 20.29
CA THR A 2 19.33 4.66 19.33
C THR A 2 17.92 4.08 19.25
N SER A 3 17.11 4.54 18.30
CA SER A 3 15.85 3.86 17.98
C SER A 3 16.20 2.47 17.46
N ASN A 4 15.78 1.43 18.18
CA ASN A 4 15.80 0.06 17.66
C ASN A 4 15.16 0.08 16.26
N PRO A 5 15.90 -0.23 15.18
CA PRO A 5 15.30 -0.29 13.86
C PRO A 5 14.16 -1.30 13.92
N SER A 6 12.98 -0.96 13.37
CA SER A 6 11.89 -1.92 13.42
C SER A 6 12.31 -3.15 12.60
N HIS A 7 12.44 -4.29 13.27
CA HIS A 7 12.65 -5.58 12.59
C HIS A 7 11.36 -6.08 11.93
N LEU A 8 10.31 -5.28 11.95
CA LEU A 8 8.99 -5.62 11.44
C LEU A 8 9.06 -5.71 9.91
N ARG A 9 9.02 -6.95 9.41
CA ARG A 9 8.98 -7.26 7.98
C ARG A 9 7.56 -7.39 7.46
N GLU A 10 6.61 -7.76 8.32
CA GLU A 10 5.22 -7.96 7.91
C GLU A 10 4.25 -7.24 8.84
N LEU A 11 3.27 -6.56 8.26
CA LEU A 11 2.19 -5.90 8.97
C LEU A 11 0.86 -6.28 8.31
N SER A 12 -0.03 -6.89 9.08
CA SER A 12 -1.41 -7.12 8.67
C SER A 12 -2.36 -6.27 9.49
N LEU A 13 -3.02 -5.34 8.83
CA LEU A 13 -4.13 -4.56 9.37
C LEU A 13 -5.45 -5.01 8.76
N SER A 14 -5.52 -6.26 8.32
CA SER A 14 -6.69 -6.81 7.64
C SER A 14 -7.91 -6.83 8.58
N LYS A 15 -9.11 -6.63 8.01
CA LYS A 15 -10.41 -6.52 8.70
C LYS A 15 -10.56 -5.29 9.61
N ASN A 16 -9.70 -4.28 9.45
CA ASN A 16 -9.89 -2.98 10.09
C ASN A 16 -10.77 -2.08 9.22
N GLN A 17 -12.09 -2.29 9.30
CA GLN A 17 -13.08 -1.50 8.53
C GLN A 17 -13.18 -0.04 8.98
N ARG A 18 -12.66 0.28 10.17
CA ARG A 18 -12.62 1.63 10.75
C ARG A 18 -11.31 2.37 10.50
N LEU A 19 -10.41 1.82 9.69
CA LEU A 19 -9.15 2.47 9.34
C LEU A 19 -9.46 3.76 8.58
N THR A 20 -9.06 4.90 9.16
CA THR A 20 -9.31 6.21 8.58
C THR A 20 -8.20 6.61 7.60
N ASP A 21 -8.45 7.63 6.78
CA ASP A 21 -7.42 8.20 5.91
C ASP A 21 -6.23 8.74 6.69
N ALA A 22 -6.46 9.25 7.90
CA ALA A 22 -5.39 9.70 8.79
C ALA A 22 -4.51 8.54 9.26
N ASP A 23 -5.11 7.40 9.59
CA ASP A 23 -4.38 6.20 10.00
C ASP A 23 -3.52 5.65 8.85
N VAL A 24 -4.08 5.60 7.63
CA VAL A 24 -3.35 5.16 6.44
C VAL A 24 -2.24 6.14 6.08
N LYS A 25 -2.47 7.45 6.24
CA LYS A 25 -1.44 8.46 6.02
C LYS A 25 -0.29 8.33 7.01
N LEU A 26 -0.59 8.08 8.29
CA LEU A 26 0.43 7.83 9.31
C LEU A 26 1.25 6.58 8.99
N LEU A 27 0.58 5.49 8.61
CA LEU A 27 1.23 4.25 8.15
C LEU A 27 2.15 4.52 6.95
N SER A 28 1.64 5.26 5.97
CA SER A 28 2.37 5.64 4.77
C SER A 28 3.63 6.43 5.14
N SER A 29 3.52 7.45 5.99
CA SER A 29 4.67 8.22 6.49
C SER A 29 5.69 7.36 7.25
N ALA A 30 5.23 6.38 8.04
CA ALA A 30 6.13 5.45 8.72
C ALA A 30 6.90 4.56 7.73
N MET A 31 6.29 4.16 6.62
CA MET A 31 6.95 3.41 5.54
C MET A 31 8.03 4.22 4.81
N MET A 32 7.91 5.55 4.78
CA MET A 32 8.92 6.44 4.18
C MET A 32 10.16 6.61 5.07
N HIS A 33 10.10 6.20 6.34
CA HIS A 33 11.20 6.39 7.28
C HIS A 33 12.38 5.49 6.88
N PRO A 34 13.64 5.98 6.87
CA PRO A 34 14.80 5.24 6.35
C PRO A 34 15.11 3.93 7.10
N ASN A 35 14.66 3.83 8.36
CA ASN A 35 14.80 2.62 9.17
C ASN A 35 13.62 1.65 9.05
N CYS A 36 12.59 1.97 8.26
CA CYS A 36 11.49 1.05 8.02
C CYS A 36 11.98 -0.13 7.19
N ARG A 37 11.68 -1.34 7.63
CA ARG A 37 12.13 -2.59 6.98
C ARG A 37 10.95 -3.43 6.51
N LEU A 38 9.75 -2.84 6.44
CA LEU A 38 8.52 -3.52 6.11
C LEU A 38 8.58 -4.02 4.66
N GLU A 39 8.38 -5.33 4.49
CA GLU A 39 8.39 -6.02 3.21
C GLU A 39 6.98 -6.41 2.77
N THR A 40 6.08 -6.69 3.72
CA THR A 40 4.70 -7.11 3.46
C THR A 40 3.69 -6.25 4.21
N LEU A 41 2.72 -5.69 3.49
CA LEU A 41 1.57 -4.98 4.06
C LEU A 41 0.26 -5.62 3.58
N ARG A 42 -0.62 -5.98 4.53
CA ARG A 42 -1.92 -6.61 4.23
C ARG A 42 -3.07 -5.78 4.81
N LEU A 43 -3.84 -5.13 3.94
CA LEU A 43 -5.01 -4.30 4.23
C LEU A 43 -6.32 -4.95 3.73
N ARG A 44 -6.38 -6.28 3.74
CA ARG A 44 -7.55 -7.07 3.31
C ARG A 44 -8.79 -6.67 4.10
N HIS A 45 -9.95 -6.51 3.46
CA HIS A 45 -11.20 -6.07 4.13
C HIS A 45 -11.11 -4.73 4.88
N CYS A 46 -10.19 -3.83 4.49
CA CYS A 46 -10.19 -2.43 4.94
C CYS A 46 -11.03 -1.56 4.00
N SER A 47 -11.61 -0.50 4.55
CA SER A 47 -12.39 0.49 3.79
C SER A 47 -11.46 1.61 3.31
N LEU A 48 -10.61 1.34 2.31
CA LEU A 48 -9.66 2.33 1.80
C LEU A 48 -10.35 3.32 0.85
N SER A 49 -10.18 4.60 1.10
CA SER A 49 -10.59 5.66 0.19
C SER A 49 -9.54 5.89 -0.92
N GLU A 50 -9.87 6.77 -1.87
CA GLU A 50 -8.91 7.26 -2.86
C GLU A 50 -7.71 7.98 -2.20
N ILE A 51 -7.95 8.76 -1.14
CA ILE A 51 -6.92 9.49 -0.38
C ILE A 51 -5.97 8.50 0.30
N SER A 52 -6.52 7.45 0.90
CA SER A 52 -5.75 6.34 1.47
C SER A 52 -4.85 5.68 0.41
N CYS A 53 -5.38 5.43 -0.78
CA CYS A 53 -4.62 4.79 -1.86
C CYS A 53 -3.53 5.69 -2.44
N ASP A 54 -3.78 7.01 -2.58
CA ASP A 54 -2.75 7.96 -3.00
C ASP A 54 -1.62 8.09 -1.97
N SER A 55 -1.96 8.07 -0.68
CA SER A 55 -0.97 8.07 0.40
C SER A 55 -0.08 6.84 0.35
N LEU A 56 -0.68 5.65 0.16
CA LEU A 56 0.07 4.40 0.00
C LEU A 56 0.95 4.44 -1.27
N ALA A 57 0.40 4.85 -2.41
CA ALA A 57 1.17 4.97 -3.66
C ALA A 57 2.38 5.91 -3.51
N SER A 58 2.19 7.03 -2.81
CA SER A 58 3.28 7.99 -2.53
C SER A 58 4.35 7.41 -1.62
N ALA A 59 3.98 6.65 -0.58
CA ALA A 59 4.95 5.95 0.26
C ALA A 59 5.70 4.86 -0.51
N LEU A 60 5.04 4.14 -1.41
CA LEU A 60 5.67 3.12 -2.24
C LEU A 60 6.66 3.69 -3.26
N ARG A 61 6.34 4.86 -3.84
CA ARG A 61 7.27 5.63 -4.69
C ARG A 61 8.47 6.15 -3.91
N SER A 62 8.29 6.46 -2.64
CA SER A 62 9.37 6.97 -1.81
C SER A 62 10.41 5.87 -1.54
N ASN A 63 11.68 6.18 -1.78
CA ASN A 63 12.79 5.32 -1.41
C ASN A 63 13.30 5.73 -0.02
N PRO A 64 13.44 4.81 0.96
CA PRO A 64 13.28 3.37 0.86
C PRO A 64 11.93 2.87 1.41
N SER A 65 11.06 2.30 0.57
CA SER A 65 9.85 1.64 1.08
C SER A 65 10.08 0.19 1.51
N HIS A 66 11.14 -0.48 1.01
CA HIS A 66 11.45 -1.91 1.19
C HIS A 66 10.30 -2.90 0.90
N LEU A 67 9.09 -2.40 0.62
CA LEU A 67 7.88 -3.18 0.49
C LEU A 67 7.89 -3.94 -0.83
N ARG A 68 7.70 -5.26 -0.73
CA ARG A 68 7.65 -6.19 -1.85
C ARG A 68 6.24 -6.72 -2.07
N VAL A 69 5.43 -6.82 -1.02
CA VAL A 69 4.09 -7.40 -1.08
C VAL A 69 3.04 -6.45 -0.51
N LEU A 70 2.03 -6.14 -1.31
CA LEU A 70 0.85 -5.39 -0.90
C LEU A 70 -0.42 -6.18 -1.19
N GLU A 71 -1.19 -6.51 -0.15
CA GLU A 71 -2.49 -7.18 -0.28
C GLU A 71 -3.64 -6.26 0.12
N LEU A 72 -4.52 -5.98 -0.84
CA LEU A 72 -5.72 -5.16 -0.72
C LEU A 72 -6.99 -6.00 -0.99
N THR A 73 -6.95 -7.33 -0.99
CA THR A 73 -8.14 -8.17 -1.28
C THR A 73 -8.90 -8.57 -0.03
N PRO A 74 -10.24 -8.58 0.00
CA PRO A 74 -11.18 -7.81 -0.81
C PRO A 74 -11.38 -6.44 -0.14
N THR A 75 -10.84 -5.39 -0.75
CA THR A 75 -11.18 -3.99 -0.42
C THR A 75 -11.99 -3.43 -1.57
N LYS A 76 -13.02 -2.63 -1.27
CA LYS A 76 -13.84 -1.97 -2.28
C LYS A 76 -13.07 -0.76 -2.83
N LEU A 77 -12.11 -1.02 -3.72
CA LEU A 77 -11.37 0.04 -4.39
C LEU A 77 -12.18 0.57 -5.57
N LYS A 78 -12.35 1.89 -5.62
CA LYS A 78 -12.93 2.57 -6.79
C LYS A 78 -11.88 2.75 -7.89
N ASP A 79 -12.33 2.94 -9.12
CA ASP A 79 -11.46 3.07 -10.31
C ASP A 79 -10.32 4.10 -10.19
N PRO A 80 -10.50 5.30 -9.60
CA PRO A 80 -9.41 6.26 -9.48
C PRO A 80 -8.26 5.75 -8.61
N ALA A 81 -8.59 5.09 -7.49
CA ALA A 81 -7.62 4.49 -6.59
C ALA A 81 -6.82 3.36 -7.27
N VAL A 82 -7.51 2.55 -8.09
CA VAL A 82 -6.86 1.49 -8.88
C VAL A 82 -5.92 2.07 -9.92
N LYS A 83 -6.31 3.15 -10.62
CA LYS A 83 -5.46 3.83 -11.60
C LYS A 83 -4.18 4.40 -10.98
N LEU A 84 -4.27 4.99 -9.79
CA LEU A 84 -3.09 5.50 -9.06
C LEU A 84 -2.11 4.38 -8.73
N LEU A 85 -2.61 3.25 -8.22
CA LEU A 85 -1.78 2.09 -7.91
C LEU A 85 -1.20 1.43 -9.17
N CYS A 86 -1.98 1.31 -10.27
CA CYS A 86 -1.45 0.81 -11.54
C CYS A 86 -0.36 1.73 -12.11
N GLY A 87 -0.54 3.06 -12.03
CA GLY A 87 0.45 4.02 -12.50
C GLY A 87 1.77 3.90 -11.74
N PHE A 88 1.71 3.63 -10.43
CA PHE A 88 2.90 3.30 -9.64
C PHE A 88 3.58 2.01 -10.09
N LEU A 89 2.83 0.95 -10.41
CA LEU A 89 3.42 -0.31 -10.87
C LEU A 89 4.21 -0.16 -12.19
N GLN A 90 3.88 0.85 -12.99
CA GLN A 90 4.61 1.17 -14.23
C GLN A 90 5.89 1.98 -13.98
N ASP A 91 6.12 2.47 -12.76
CA ASP A 91 7.33 3.21 -12.40
C ASP A 91 8.53 2.25 -12.40
N PRO A 92 9.63 2.55 -13.13
CA PRO A 92 10.82 1.70 -13.15
C PRO A 92 11.52 1.59 -11.78
N LEU A 93 11.25 2.50 -10.85
CA LEU A 93 11.73 2.45 -9.47
C LEU A 93 10.84 1.61 -8.55
N CYS A 94 9.69 1.14 -9.05
CA CYS A 94 8.80 0.26 -8.32
C CYS A 94 9.52 -1.04 -7.93
N LYS A 95 9.60 -1.29 -6.63
CA LYS A 95 10.20 -2.51 -6.05
C LYS A 95 9.15 -3.55 -5.65
N LEU A 96 7.87 -3.27 -5.88
CA LEU A 96 6.79 -4.16 -5.49
C LEU A 96 6.79 -5.40 -6.39
N GLU A 97 6.87 -6.58 -5.78
CA GLU A 97 6.90 -7.87 -6.46
C GLU A 97 5.49 -8.47 -6.57
N THR A 98 4.60 -8.15 -5.63
CA THR A 98 3.24 -8.68 -5.60
C THR A 98 2.24 -7.61 -5.16
N LEU A 99 1.27 -7.33 -6.03
CA LEU A 99 0.04 -6.62 -5.67
C LEU A 99 -1.13 -7.58 -5.79
N ARG A 100 -1.88 -7.79 -4.70
CA ARG A 100 -3.16 -8.50 -4.73
C ARG A 100 -4.28 -7.50 -4.47
N SER A 101 -5.10 -7.21 -5.48
CA SER A 101 -6.36 -6.47 -5.35
C SER A 101 -7.47 -7.20 -6.12
N VAL A 102 -8.71 -7.14 -5.62
CA VAL A 102 -9.87 -7.65 -6.35
C VAL A 102 -10.35 -6.49 -7.21
N ARG A 103 -10.32 -6.69 -8.53
CA ARG A 103 -10.96 -5.77 -9.46
C ARG A 103 -12.44 -6.15 -9.49
N ASP A 104 -13.30 -5.26 -9.01
CA ASP A 104 -14.74 -5.42 -9.25
C ASP A 104 -15.13 -5.02 -10.68
N ASP A 105 -14.23 -4.35 -11.43
CA ASP A 105 -14.52 -3.90 -12.80
C ASP A 105 -13.76 -4.70 -13.89
N PRO A 106 -14.47 -5.35 -14.85
CA PRO A 106 -13.87 -6.12 -15.95
C PRO A 106 -13.31 -5.27 -17.11
N VAL A 107 -13.45 -3.93 -17.10
CA VAL A 107 -13.15 -3.05 -18.25
C VAL A 107 -11.77 -2.38 -18.16
N LEU A 108 -11.13 -2.33 -16.98
CA LEU A 108 -9.80 -1.72 -16.86
C LEU A 108 -8.69 -2.70 -17.29
N PRO A 109 -7.68 -2.22 -18.05
CA PRO A 109 -6.54 -3.04 -18.41
C PRO A 109 -5.93 -3.60 -17.13
N ARG A 110 -5.54 -4.88 -17.17
CA ARG A 110 -4.65 -5.45 -16.16
C ARG A 110 -3.53 -4.43 -15.92
N CYS A 111 -3.10 -4.20 -14.67
CA CYS A 111 -1.90 -3.37 -14.42
C CYS A 111 -0.62 -4.03 -14.99
N ASN A 112 -0.73 -4.86 -16.03
CA ASN A 112 0.29 -5.55 -16.81
C ASN A 112 -0.30 -5.89 -18.18
#